data_AF-A0A6J0D345-F1
#
_entry.id   AF-A0A6J0D345-F1
#
_cell.length_a   1.000
_cell.length_b   1.000
_cell.length_c   1.000
_cell.angle_alpha   90.00
_cell.angle_beta   90.00
_cell.angle_gamma   90.00
#
_symmetry.space_group_name_H-M   'P 1'
#
loop_
_entity.id
_entity.type
_entity.pdbx_description
1 polymer ?
#
loop_
_entity_poly.entity_id
_entity_poly.type
_entity_poly.pdbx_seq_one_letter_code
_entity_poly.pdbx_strand_id
1 'polypeptide(L)'
;MKAGQQGRSLQSGSSLVSLYLAPKNQSERFAFIAEWYDPNASLLRRYELLYYPADGSVEMHDVKNRRTFLKRTKYEDLRLEDLFIGNKVNVFSRQLLLVDYGDQYTARQLGSRKEKTLALIKPDAISKAGEIIEMINKSGFTVTKLRMVMLSRKEAMDFHADHHSRPFYNELIQFITSGPVIAMEILRDDAICEWKRLLGPANSGQARSDAPGSIRALFGTDGIRNAAHGSDSFASAAREMELFFPSSGGCGPANTAKFTNCTCCIIKPHAISEGLLGKILIAIRDACFEISAIQMFNMDRVNVEEFYEVYKGVVPEYNEMVTEICSGSCVAIEIQQTNPTKTFREFCGPADPVQYFFKILDN
;
A
#
# COMPACT_ATOMS: atom_id res chain seq x y z
N MET A 1 -34.06 75.23 -27.30
CA MET A 1 -32.85 76.08 -27.26
C MET A 1 -31.75 75.29 -26.57
N LYS A 2 -30.57 75.26 -27.22
CA LYS A 2 -29.19 75.06 -26.73
C LYS A 2 -28.85 73.96 -25.70
N ALA A 3 -27.89 73.15 -26.18
CA ALA A 3 -26.92 72.33 -25.48
C ALA A 3 -25.96 73.09 -24.53
N GLY A 4 -25.26 72.32 -23.69
CA GLY A 4 -23.97 72.64 -23.03
C GLY A 4 -23.76 71.80 -21.76
N GLN A 5 -23.05 70.66 -21.80
CA GLN A 5 -21.63 70.45 -21.37
C GLN A 5 -21.40 70.72 -19.86
N GLN A 6 -20.66 69.94 -19.05
CA GLN A 6 -19.53 69.01 -19.19
C GLN A 6 -19.23 68.42 -17.78
N GLY A 7 -18.53 67.28 -17.66
CA GLY A 7 -17.68 67.05 -16.47
C GLY A 7 -17.47 65.63 -15.91
N ARG A 8 -16.65 64.82 -16.60
CA ARG A 8 -15.64 63.85 -16.08
C ARG A 8 -16.03 62.80 -15.01
N SER A 9 -16.08 61.52 -15.43
CA SER A 9 -15.77 60.35 -14.60
C SER A 9 -14.34 59.86 -14.86
N LEU A 10 -13.52 59.74 -13.81
CA LEU A 10 -12.17 59.16 -13.84
C LEU A 10 -12.15 57.82 -13.08
N GLN A 11 -11.81 56.78 -13.85
CA GLN A 11 -11.12 55.51 -13.57
C GLN A 11 -10.98 54.93 -12.14
N SER A 12 -11.40 53.66 -12.01
CA SER A 12 -10.55 52.50 -11.65
C SER A 12 -11.29 51.25 -12.16
N GLY A 13 -10.73 50.26 -12.87
CA GLY A 13 -9.40 49.68 -12.81
C GLY A 13 -9.50 48.31 -12.15
N SER A 14 -10.11 47.31 -12.80
CA SER A 14 -9.79 45.90 -12.50
C SER A 14 -9.92 45.03 -13.74
N SER A 15 -8.90 44.20 -13.89
CA SER A 15 -8.47 43.50 -15.08
C SER A 15 -9.33 42.28 -15.35
N LEU A 16 -9.75 42.12 -16.61
CA LEU A 16 -10.29 40.88 -17.15
C LEU A 16 -9.25 39.76 -16.96
N VAL A 17 -9.51 38.85 -16.03
CA VAL A 17 -8.75 37.60 -15.91
C VAL A 17 -9.12 36.74 -17.11
N SER A 18 -8.25 36.77 -18.11
CA SER A 18 -8.29 35.90 -19.28
C SER A 18 -8.25 34.43 -18.83
N LEU A 19 -9.37 33.74 -19.00
CA LEU A 19 -9.46 32.29 -18.90
C LEU A 19 -8.68 31.71 -20.09
N TYR A 20 -7.41 31.37 -19.89
CA TYR A 20 -6.63 30.65 -20.88
C TYR A 20 -7.24 29.26 -21.10
N LEU A 21 -7.99 29.13 -22.19
CA LEU A 21 -8.31 27.86 -22.82
C LEU A 21 -7.00 27.16 -23.18
N ALA A 22 -6.81 25.94 -22.70
CA ALA A 22 -5.70 25.09 -23.10
C ALA A 22 -5.72 24.86 -24.62
N PRO A 23 -4.56 24.86 -25.30
CA PRO A 23 -4.49 24.63 -26.74
C PRO A 23 -4.95 23.21 -27.10
N LYS A 24 -5.85 23.10 -28.08
CA LYS A 24 -6.55 21.91 -28.59
C LYS A 24 -5.69 20.81 -29.26
N ASN A 25 -4.39 20.67 -28.97
CA ASN A 25 -3.52 19.79 -29.77
C ASN A 25 -2.46 18.95 -29.02
N GLN A 26 -2.67 18.65 -27.73
CA GLN A 26 -1.96 17.54 -27.09
C GLN A 26 -3.00 16.52 -26.64
N SER A 27 -2.87 15.27 -27.09
CA SER A 27 -3.55 14.13 -26.46
C SER A 27 -3.32 14.22 -24.94
N GLU A 28 -4.38 14.05 -24.16
CA GLU A 28 -4.32 14.02 -22.70
C GLU A 28 -3.13 13.15 -22.26
N ARG A 29 -2.20 13.78 -21.54
CA ARG A 29 -0.97 13.15 -21.05
C ARG A 29 -0.70 13.61 -19.63
N PHE A 30 -0.05 12.75 -18.87
CA PHE A 30 0.42 13.05 -17.52
C PHE A 30 1.94 13.00 -17.48
N ALA A 31 2.54 14.03 -16.90
CA ALA A 31 3.98 14.18 -16.80
C ALA A 31 4.46 14.05 -15.36
N PHE A 32 5.50 13.26 -15.15
CA PHE A 32 6.15 13.06 -13.85
C PHE A 32 7.64 13.25 -13.98
N ILE A 33 8.26 13.83 -12.95
CA ILE A 33 9.70 13.77 -12.76
C ILE A 33 9.99 12.49 -12.00
N ALA A 34 10.82 11.63 -12.58
CA ALA A 34 11.18 10.33 -12.06
C ALA A 34 12.69 10.23 -11.84
N GLU A 35 13.09 9.64 -10.72
CA GLU A 35 14.48 9.32 -10.41
C GLU A 35 14.76 7.84 -10.66
N TRP A 36 15.89 7.56 -11.31
CA TRP A 36 16.38 6.21 -11.56
C TRP A 36 17.85 6.13 -11.19
N TYR A 37 18.21 5.12 -10.41
CA TYR A 37 19.60 4.80 -10.15
C TYR A 37 20.15 3.92 -11.27
N ASP A 38 21.12 4.42 -12.03
CA ASP A 38 21.81 3.69 -13.10
C ASP A 38 22.97 2.89 -12.49
N PRO A 39 22.85 1.55 -12.33
CA PRO A 39 23.87 0.74 -11.67
C PRO A 39 25.19 0.67 -12.46
N ASN A 40 25.15 0.87 -13.79
CA ASN A 40 26.35 0.83 -14.62
C ASN A 40 27.17 2.11 -14.50
N ALA A 41 26.50 3.25 -14.34
CA ALA A 41 27.13 4.55 -14.22
C ALA A 41 27.31 5.01 -12.75
N SER A 42 26.76 4.28 -11.79
CA SER A 42 26.70 4.64 -10.37
C SER A 42 26.15 6.05 -10.12
N LEU A 43 25.15 6.45 -10.91
CA LEU A 43 24.60 7.81 -10.92
C LEU A 43 23.08 7.79 -10.84
N LEU A 44 22.54 8.72 -10.05
CA LEU A 44 21.11 9.01 -10.04
C LEU A 44 20.76 9.92 -11.21
N ARG A 45 19.88 9.47 -12.10
CA ARG A 45 19.39 10.21 -13.25
C ARG A 45 17.95 10.64 -13.03
N ARG A 46 17.60 11.82 -13.56
CA ARG A 46 16.23 12.33 -13.58
C ARG A 46 15.67 12.30 -14.99
N TYR A 47 14.48 11.73 -15.10
CA TYR A 47 13.72 11.64 -16.34
C TYR A 47 12.37 12.33 -16.17
N GLU A 48 11.90 12.94 -17.23
CA GLU A 48 10.49 13.28 -17.38
C GLU A 48 9.80 12.07 -18.02
N LEU A 49 8.95 11.40 -17.24
CA LEU A 49 8.10 10.30 -17.68
C LEU A 49 6.75 10.88 -18.12
N LEU A 50 6.37 10.60 -19.36
CA LEU A 50 5.07 10.94 -19.92
C LEU A 50 4.23 9.66 -20.04
N TYR A 51 3.01 9.70 -19.51
CA TYR A 51 2.02 8.64 -19.65
C TYR A 51 0.81 9.12 -20.43
N TYR A 52 0.36 8.31 -21.38
CA TYR A 52 -0.77 8.60 -22.25
C TYR A 52 -1.94 7.65 -21.91
N PRO A 53 -2.92 8.07 -21.10
CA PRO A 53 -4.01 7.21 -20.63
C PRO A 53 -4.89 6.66 -21.77
N ALA A 54 -4.97 7.35 -22.91
CA ALA A 54 -5.81 6.94 -24.03
C ALA A 54 -5.36 5.61 -24.68
N ASP A 55 -4.07 5.28 -24.62
CA ASP A 55 -3.51 4.08 -25.25
C ASP A 55 -2.53 3.29 -24.38
N GLY A 56 -2.31 3.73 -23.14
CA GLY A 56 -1.39 3.10 -22.19
C GLY A 56 0.07 3.17 -22.62
N SER A 57 0.45 4.16 -23.44
CA SER A 57 1.84 4.35 -23.86
C SER A 57 2.62 5.24 -22.90
N VAL A 58 3.94 5.01 -22.86
CA VAL A 58 4.90 5.78 -22.05
C VAL A 58 6.01 6.35 -22.93
N GLU A 59 6.52 7.52 -22.56
CA GLU A 59 7.66 8.20 -23.18
C GLU A 59 8.56 8.79 -22.09
N MET A 60 9.88 8.81 -22.29
CA MET A 60 10.81 9.37 -21.30
C MET A 60 11.83 10.30 -21.93
N HIS A 61 12.05 11.45 -21.29
CA HIS A 61 13.08 12.41 -21.66
C HIS A 61 14.09 12.60 -20.53
N ASP A 62 15.38 12.66 -20.85
CA ASP A 62 16.42 13.06 -19.90
C ASP A 62 16.23 14.54 -19.55
N VAL A 63 16.01 14.86 -18.27
CA VAL A 63 15.69 16.24 -17.83
C VAL A 63 16.86 17.19 -18.06
N LYS A 64 18.10 16.70 -17.87
CA LYS A 64 19.31 17.53 -17.95
C LYS A 64 19.62 17.93 -19.39
N ASN A 65 19.49 17.00 -20.32
CA ASN A 65 19.90 17.17 -21.71
C ASN A 65 18.72 17.39 -22.67
N ARG A 66 17.48 17.25 -22.17
CA ARG A 66 16.23 17.29 -22.96
C ARG A 66 16.24 16.36 -24.17
N ARG A 67 16.89 15.21 -24.04
CA ARG A 67 16.97 14.18 -25.08
C ARG A 67 15.99 13.06 -24.79
N THR A 68 15.33 12.56 -25.83
CA THR A 68 14.51 11.35 -25.70
C THR A 68 15.37 10.18 -25.25
N PHE A 69 14.98 9.59 -24.12
CA PHE A 69 15.58 8.37 -23.58
C PHE A 69 14.77 7.14 -24.01
N LEU A 70 13.44 7.23 -23.93
CA LEU A 70 12.51 6.23 -24.41
C LEU A 70 11.49 6.91 -25.32
N LYS A 71 11.39 6.48 -26.57
CA LYS A 71 10.34 6.95 -27.49
C LYS A 71 8.99 6.40 -27.04
N ARG A 72 7.90 7.12 -27.36
CA ARG A 72 6.52 6.68 -27.06
C ARG A 72 6.29 5.23 -27.48
N THR A 73 6.11 4.36 -26.48
CA THR A 73 5.98 2.92 -26.65
C THR A 73 4.84 2.43 -25.77
N LYS A 74 4.00 1.54 -26.28
CA LYS A 74 2.91 0.96 -25.50
C LYS A 74 3.48 0.12 -24.34
N TYR A 75 2.93 0.28 -23.14
CA TYR A 75 3.42 -0.42 -21.95
C TYR A 75 2.24 -0.74 -21.02
N GLU A 76 1.76 -1.98 -21.09
CA GLU A 76 0.50 -2.39 -20.46
C GLU A 76 0.61 -2.61 -18.93
N ASP A 77 1.83 -2.79 -18.42
CA ASP A 77 2.09 -3.07 -17.00
C ASP A 77 2.05 -1.81 -16.11
N LEU A 78 1.81 -0.62 -16.67
CA LEU A 78 1.72 0.63 -15.92
C LEU A 78 0.31 1.21 -15.99
N ARG A 79 -0.34 1.34 -14.84
CA ARG A 79 -1.69 1.86 -14.74
C ARG A 79 -1.68 3.28 -14.18
N LEU A 80 -2.72 4.04 -14.49
CA LEU A 80 -2.88 5.41 -13.98
C LEU A 80 -2.88 5.46 -12.44
N GLU A 81 -3.41 4.41 -11.79
CA GLU A 81 -3.41 4.27 -10.33
C GLU A 81 -2.01 4.19 -9.71
N ASP A 82 -1.00 3.75 -10.46
CA ASP A 82 0.40 3.67 -10.01
C ASP A 82 1.12 5.02 -10.10
N LEU A 83 0.54 6.00 -10.80
CA LEU A 83 1.18 7.28 -11.12
C LEU A 83 0.89 8.35 -10.05
N PHE A 84 1.59 8.26 -8.93
CA PHE A 84 1.55 9.25 -7.85
C PHE A 84 2.93 9.47 -7.24
N ILE A 85 3.14 10.68 -6.70
CA ILE A 85 4.42 11.07 -6.12
C ILE A 85 4.77 10.17 -4.93
N GLY A 86 6.02 9.72 -4.89
CA GLY A 86 6.55 8.78 -3.92
C GLY A 86 6.41 7.30 -4.29
N ASN A 87 5.63 6.96 -5.34
CA ASN A 87 5.55 5.57 -5.80
C ASN A 87 6.80 5.16 -6.58
N LYS A 88 7.14 3.87 -6.52
CA LYS A 88 8.13 3.25 -7.40
C LYS A 88 7.41 2.47 -8.50
N VAL A 89 7.61 2.85 -9.74
CA VAL A 89 7.00 2.22 -10.92
C VAL A 89 8.05 1.55 -11.78
N ASN A 90 7.71 0.41 -12.38
CA ASN A 90 8.61 -0.30 -13.28
C ASN A 90 8.31 0.08 -14.73
N VAL A 91 9.32 0.51 -15.48
CA VAL A 91 9.23 0.76 -16.92
C VAL A 91 10.39 0.05 -17.63
N PHE A 92 10.10 -0.99 -18.41
CA PHE A 92 11.09 -1.81 -19.12
C PHE A 92 12.29 -2.22 -18.23
N SER A 93 11.99 -2.86 -17.10
CA SER A 93 12.96 -3.34 -16.10
C SER A 93 13.75 -2.26 -15.36
N ARG A 94 13.30 -1.00 -15.40
CA ARG A 94 13.85 0.11 -14.59
C ARG A 94 12.85 0.51 -13.52
N GLN A 95 13.28 0.45 -12.26
CA GLN A 95 12.48 0.91 -11.13
C GLN A 95 12.65 2.43 -10.97
N LEU A 96 11.64 3.19 -11.37
CA LEU A 96 11.60 4.65 -11.36
C LEU A 96 10.86 5.13 -10.11
N LEU A 97 11.47 5.99 -9.31
CA LEU A 97 10.81 6.69 -8.21
C LEU A 97 10.17 7.98 -8.72
N LEU A 98 8.85 8.13 -8.64
CA LEU A 98 8.16 9.37 -9.03
C LEU A 98 8.37 10.42 -7.94
N VAL A 99 9.07 11.51 -8.22
CA VAL A 99 9.48 12.51 -7.21
C VAL A 99 8.74 13.85 -7.33
N ASP A 100 8.24 14.21 -8.51
CA ASP A 100 7.44 15.43 -8.71
C ASP A 100 6.54 15.30 -9.95
N TYR A 101 5.62 16.25 -10.13
CA TYR A 101 4.87 16.40 -11.38
C TYR A 101 5.71 17.18 -12.41
N GLY A 102 5.68 16.75 -13.67
CA GLY A 102 6.38 17.41 -14.76
C GLY A 102 5.70 18.70 -15.23
N ASP A 103 4.39 18.85 -15.01
CA ASP A 103 3.65 20.06 -15.35
C ASP A 103 2.47 20.35 -14.41
N GLN A 104 2.00 21.60 -14.44
CA GLN A 104 0.93 22.07 -13.58
C GLN A 104 -0.44 21.47 -13.93
N TYR A 105 -0.63 21.03 -15.17
CA TYR A 105 -1.85 20.31 -15.57
C TYR A 105 -1.91 18.96 -14.84
N THR A 106 -0.83 18.18 -14.91
CA THR A 106 -0.70 16.91 -14.21
C THR A 106 -0.81 17.11 -12.70
N ALA A 107 -0.15 18.13 -12.14
CA ALA A 107 -0.28 18.44 -10.72
C ALA A 107 -1.69 18.85 -10.28
N ARG A 108 -2.55 19.34 -11.18
CA ARG A 108 -3.95 19.68 -10.87
C ARG A 108 -4.89 18.50 -11.05
N GLN A 109 -4.67 17.70 -12.08
CA GLN A 109 -5.52 16.54 -12.41
C GLN A 109 -5.18 15.33 -11.54
N LEU A 110 -3.89 15.05 -11.44
CA LEU A 110 -3.32 13.96 -10.66
C LEU A 110 -2.60 14.46 -9.41
N GLY A 111 -2.85 15.70 -9.01
CA GLY A 111 -2.46 16.26 -7.71
C GLY A 111 -3.00 15.39 -6.60
N SER A 112 -2.30 14.29 -6.39
CA SER A 112 -2.69 13.16 -5.61
C SER A 112 -2.84 13.67 -4.19
N ARG A 113 -4.07 13.61 -3.69
CA ARG A 113 -4.31 13.65 -2.25
C ARG A 113 -3.96 12.30 -1.64
N LYS A 114 -3.23 11.42 -2.31
CA LYS A 114 -2.87 10.14 -1.73
C LYS A 114 -2.04 10.38 -0.48
N GLU A 115 -2.68 10.08 0.64
CA GLU A 115 -2.09 10.14 1.96
C GLU A 115 -1.72 8.72 2.35
N LYS A 116 -0.64 8.60 3.11
CA LYS A 116 -0.33 7.38 3.83
C LYS A 116 -0.84 7.53 5.25
N THR A 117 -1.50 6.50 5.76
CA THR A 117 -1.89 6.42 7.16
C THR A 117 -1.55 5.05 7.73
N LEU A 118 -1.39 4.99 9.05
CA LEU A 118 -1.31 3.72 9.74
C LEU A 118 -2.70 3.11 9.90
N ALA A 119 -2.82 1.84 9.51
CA ALA A 119 -3.90 0.96 9.94
C ALA A 119 -3.31 -0.12 10.84
N LEU A 120 -3.86 -0.28 12.04
CA LEU A 120 -3.39 -1.27 13.01
C LEU A 120 -4.55 -2.19 13.40
N ILE A 121 -4.40 -3.48 13.21
CA ILE A 121 -5.31 -4.50 13.72
C ILE A 121 -4.81 -4.91 15.11
N LYS A 122 -5.69 -4.79 16.10
CA LYS A 122 -5.42 -5.04 17.52
C LYS A 122 -5.52 -6.54 17.86
N PRO A 123 -5.02 -6.97 19.03
CA PRO A 123 -4.93 -8.39 19.38
C PRO A 123 -6.27 -9.13 19.37
N ASP A 124 -7.38 -8.45 19.68
CA ASP A 124 -8.74 -9.00 19.69
C ASP A 124 -9.26 -9.37 18.29
N ALA A 125 -8.71 -8.78 17.23
CA ALA A 125 -9.19 -8.95 15.86
C ALA A 125 -8.19 -9.64 14.93
N ILE A 126 -7.08 -10.19 15.44
CA ILE A 126 -6.09 -10.91 14.62
C ILE A 126 -6.72 -12.09 13.86
N SER A 127 -7.62 -12.83 14.51
CA SER A 127 -8.36 -13.93 13.86
C SER A 127 -9.29 -13.48 12.73
N LYS A 128 -9.57 -12.17 12.64
CA LYS A 128 -10.40 -11.50 11.63
C LYS A 128 -9.59 -10.61 10.68
N ALA A 129 -8.26 -10.76 10.66
CA ALA A 129 -7.39 -9.94 9.85
C ALA A 129 -7.70 -10.03 8.35
N GLY A 130 -8.03 -11.24 7.86
CA GLY A 130 -8.40 -11.45 6.46
C GLY A 130 -9.66 -10.67 6.07
N GLU A 131 -10.73 -10.71 6.89
CA GLU A 131 -11.94 -9.93 6.66
C GLU A 131 -11.69 -8.42 6.70
N ILE A 132 -10.86 -7.94 7.64
CA ILE A 132 -10.51 -6.52 7.73
C ILE A 132 -9.72 -6.07 6.50
N ILE A 133 -8.76 -6.87 6.02
CA ILE A 133 -8.00 -6.58 4.80
C ILE A 133 -8.91 -6.57 3.56
N GLU A 134 -9.89 -7.47 3.48
CA GLU A 134 -10.91 -7.41 2.42
C GLU A 134 -11.71 -6.09 2.47
N MET A 135 -12.07 -5.60 3.67
CA MET A 135 -12.76 -4.32 3.82
C MET A 135 -11.88 -3.14 3.40
N ILE A 136 -10.58 -3.17 3.71
CA ILE A 136 -9.59 -2.17 3.29
C ILE A 136 -9.50 -2.15 1.76
N ASN A 137 -9.29 -3.30 1.12
CA ASN A 137 -9.18 -3.42 -0.34
C ASN A 137 -10.47 -2.97 -1.05
N LYS A 138 -11.65 -3.42 -0.58
CA LYS A 138 -12.96 -3.02 -1.15
C LYS A 138 -13.25 -1.53 -0.98
N SER A 139 -12.62 -0.88 -0.01
CA SER A 139 -12.74 0.55 0.20
C SER A 139 -11.73 1.36 -0.63
N GLY A 140 -11.01 0.73 -1.56
CA GLY A 140 -10.11 1.41 -2.49
C GLY A 140 -8.77 1.82 -1.88
N PHE A 141 -8.38 1.24 -0.75
CA PHE A 141 -7.03 1.42 -0.19
C PHE A 141 -6.04 0.45 -0.82
N THR A 142 -4.82 0.92 -1.01
CA THR A 142 -3.67 0.07 -1.34
C THR A 142 -2.85 -0.17 -0.07
N VAL A 143 -2.55 -1.43 0.25
CA VAL A 143 -1.62 -1.77 1.33
C VAL A 143 -0.19 -1.71 0.79
N THR A 144 0.62 -0.76 1.26
CA THR A 144 2.00 -0.55 0.79
C THR A 144 3.05 -1.18 1.68
N LYS A 145 2.74 -1.40 2.96
CA LYS A 145 3.56 -2.17 3.91
C LYS A 145 2.64 -2.92 4.85
N LEU A 146 3.08 -4.09 5.31
CA LEU A 146 2.37 -4.90 6.29
C LEU A 146 3.37 -5.69 7.14
N ARG A 147 3.14 -5.74 8.45
CA ARG A 147 3.89 -6.62 9.35
C ARG A 147 3.09 -6.97 10.61
N MET A 148 3.26 -8.20 11.09
CA MET A 148 2.82 -8.63 12.42
C MET A 148 3.95 -8.48 13.44
N VAL A 149 3.65 -7.87 14.58
CA VAL A 149 4.64 -7.56 15.62
C VAL A 149 4.08 -7.75 17.03
N MET A 150 4.98 -7.96 17.98
CA MET A 150 4.69 -7.85 19.41
C MET A 150 5.22 -6.51 19.92
N LEU A 151 4.34 -5.68 20.49
CA LEU A 151 4.75 -4.44 21.15
C LEU A 151 5.29 -4.73 22.55
N SER A 152 6.47 -4.24 22.85
CA SER A 152 6.93 -4.11 24.24
C SER A 152 6.10 -3.05 24.97
N ARG A 153 6.11 -3.11 26.30
CA ARG A 153 5.45 -2.09 27.13
C ARG A 153 5.94 -0.67 26.83
N LYS A 154 7.23 -0.50 26.55
CA LYS A 154 7.81 0.79 26.19
C LYS A 154 7.27 1.29 24.85
N GLU A 155 7.33 0.46 23.81
CA GLU A 155 6.84 0.83 22.47
C GLU A 155 5.34 1.13 22.49
N ALA A 156 4.55 0.38 23.27
CA ALA A 156 3.13 0.65 23.46
C ALA A 156 2.87 2.01 24.13
N MET A 157 3.68 2.39 25.12
CA MET A 157 3.58 3.71 25.77
C MET A 157 3.98 4.83 24.82
N ASP A 158 5.06 4.64 24.06
CA ASP A 158 5.53 5.61 23.06
C ASP A 158 4.46 5.81 21.96
N PHE A 159 3.82 4.72 21.51
CA PHE A 159 2.74 4.73 20.54
C PHE A 159 1.48 5.45 21.04
N HIS A 160 1.14 5.29 22.32
CA HIS A 160 -0.06 5.88 22.92
C HIS A 160 0.22 7.10 23.80
N ALA A 161 1.35 7.79 23.61
CA ALA A 161 1.77 8.91 24.45
C ALA A 161 0.68 10.00 24.64
N ASP A 162 -0.09 10.29 23.59
CA ASP A 162 -1.19 11.27 23.61
C ASP A 162 -2.33 10.89 24.58
N HIS A 163 -2.40 9.63 25.02
CA HIS A 163 -3.42 9.10 25.93
C HIS A 163 -2.93 8.96 27.38
N HIS A 164 -1.70 9.35 27.71
CA HIS A 164 -1.08 9.11 29.03
C HIS A 164 -1.92 9.61 30.23
N SER A 165 -2.67 10.70 30.05
CA SER A 165 -3.53 11.29 31.09
C SER A 165 -4.93 10.68 31.18
N ARG A 166 -5.28 9.73 30.31
CA ARG A 166 -6.61 9.13 30.24
C ARG A 166 -6.77 8.03 31.31
N PRO A 167 -7.92 7.94 32.01
CA PRO A 167 -8.15 6.92 33.05
C PRO A 167 -7.97 5.47 32.58
N PHE A 168 -8.23 5.20 31.30
CA PHE A 168 -8.11 3.88 30.67
C PHE A 168 -6.71 3.54 30.14
N TYR A 169 -5.73 4.44 30.28
CA TYR A 169 -4.41 4.30 29.64
C TYR A 169 -3.69 3.02 30.04
N ASN A 170 -3.66 2.68 31.33
CA ASN A 170 -2.97 1.48 31.81
C ASN A 170 -3.60 0.18 31.27
N GLU A 171 -4.93 0.14 31.17
CA GLU A 171 -5.66 -0.99 30.60
C GLU A 171 -5.40 -1.10 29.09
N LEU A 172 -5.36 0.04 28.38
CA LEU A 172 -4.98 0.09 26.96
C LEU A 172 -3.57 -0.46 26.72
N ILE A 173 -2.58 -0.04 27.50
CA ILE A 173 -1.20 -0.55 27.39
C ILE A 173 -1.14 -2.05 27.72
N GLN A 174 -1.84 -2.50 28.77
CA GLN A 174 -1.90 -3.93 29.11
C GLN A 174 -2.51 -4.75 27.98
N PHE A 175 -3.58 -4.25 27.37
CA PHE A 175 -4.25 -4.93 26.27
C PHE A 175 -3.41 -4.96 24.99
N ILE A 176 -2.85 -3.83 24.55
CA ILE A 176 -2.12 -3.80 23.27
C ILE A 176 -0.81 -4.61 23.33
N THR A 177 -0.29 -4.87 24.53
CA THR A 177 0.89 -5.72 24.74
C THR A 177 0.56 -7.18 25.04
N SER A 178 -0.72 -7.56 25.13
CA SER A 178 -1.12 -8.92 25.49
C SER A 178 -1.01 -9.94 24.35
N GLY A 179 -0.79 -9.47 23.12
CA GLY A 179 -0.75 -10.32 21.93
C GLY A 179 -0.26 -9.57 20.70
N PRO A 180 -0.20 -10.26 19.54
CA PRO A 180 0.31 -9.68 18.32
C PRO A 180 -0.62 -8.59 17.78
N VAL A 181 -0.04 -7.64 17.07
CA VAL A 181 -0.75 -6.64 16.27
C VAL A 181 -0.29 -6.72 14.82
N ILE A 182 -1.17 -6.41 13.87
CA ILE A 182 -0.80 -6.26 12.45
C ILE A 182 -0.81 -4.79 12.12
N ALA A 183 0.37 -4.23 11.84
CA ALA A 183 0.55 -2.87 11.38
C ALA A 183 0.58 -2.86 9.85
N MET A 184 -0.10 -1.89 9.24
CA MET A 184 -0.16 -1.67 7.80
C MET A 184 0.03 -0.19 7.48
N GLU A 185 0.86 0.11 6.49
CA GLU A 185 0.85 1.39 5.79
C GLU A 185 -0.17 1.26 4.67
N ILE A 186 -1.24 2.07 4.73
CA ILE A 186 -2.28 2.09 3.69
C ILE A 186 -2.30 3.44 2.98
N LEU A 187 -2.58 3.40 1.69
CA LEU A 187 -2.53 4.54 0.79
C LEU A 187 -3.86 4.71 0.07
N ARG A 188 -4.39 5.93 0.07
CA ARG A 188 -5.57 6.35 -0.70
C ARG A 188 -5.67 7.88 -0.72
N ASP A 189 -6.44 8.44 -1.65
CA ASP A 189 -6.87 9.84 -1.53
C ASP A 189 -7.64 10.06 -0.23
N ASP A 190 -7.26 11.10 0.53
CA ASP A 190 -7.84 11.43 1.83
C ASP A 190 -7.78 10.23 2.83
N ALA A 191 -6.70 9.43 2.78
CA ALA A 191 -6.62 8.13 3.48
C ALA A 191 -6.91 8.19 4.97
N ILE A 192 -6.48 9.24 5.68
CA ILE A 192 -6.73 9.38 7.12
C ILE A 192 -8.23 9.48 7.39
N CYS A 193 -8.91 10.36 6.64
CA CYS A 193 -10.35 10.58 6.78
C CYS A 193 -11.13 9.30 6.42
N GLU A 194 -10.80 8.71 5.28
CA GLU A 194 -11.48 7.52 4.78
C GLU A 194 -11.25 6.30 5.67
N TRP A 195 -10.05 6.16 6.27
CA TRP A 195 -9.76 5.07 7.20
C TRP A 195 -10.56 5.24 8.49
N LYS A 196 -10.65 6.46 9.03
CA LYS A 196 -11.49 6.75 10.20
C LYS A 196 -12.97 6.50 9.92
N ARG A 197 -13.44 6.82 8.71
CA ARG A 197 -14.82 6.52 8.29
C ARG A 197 -15.07 5.01 8.26
N LEU A 198 -14.12 4.21 7.74
CA LEU A 198 -14.22 2.76 7.70
C LEU A 198 -14.15 2.11 9.09
N LEU A 199 -13.37 2.69 10.00
CA LEU A 199 -13.27 2.26 11.40
C LEU A 199 -14.58 2.46 12.17
N GLY A 200 -15.23 3.62 11.98
CA GLY A 200 -16.39 4.04 12.78
C GLY A 200 -16.01 4.58 14.18
N PRO A 201 -17.01 4.93 15.00
CA PRO A 201 -16.81 5.46 16.36
C PRO A 201 -15.90 4.57 17.22
N ALA A 202 -15.08 5.17 18.08
CA ALA A 202 -14.09 4.44 18.89
C ALA A 202 -14.72 3.43 19.88
N ASN A 203 -15.93 3.73 20.39
CA ASN A 203 -16.71 2.80 21.19
C ASN A 203 -17.50 1.86 20.27
N SER A 204 -17.23 0.56 20.37
CA SER A 204 -17.85 -0.45 19.50
C SER A 204 -19.38 -0.55 19.66
N GLY A 205 -19.92 -0.23 20.84
CA GLY A 205 -21.35 -0.14 21.09
C GLY A 205 -22.00 1.00 20.31
N GLN A 206 -21.38 2.18 20.32
CA GLN A 206 -21.80 3.33 19.50
C GLN A 206 -21.61 3.06 18.01
N ALA A 207 -20.53 2.36 17.63
CA ALA A 207 -20.30 2.01 16.23
C ALA A 207 -21.42 1.12 15.67
N ARG A 208 -21.94 0.19 16.46
CA ARG A 208 -23.09 -0.65 16.06
C ARG A 208 -24.36 0.14 15.79
N SER A 209 -24.60 1.27 16.47
CA SER A 209 -25.75 2.13 16.16
C SER A 209 -25.50 3.06 14.99
N ASP A 210 -24.35 3.74 14.96
CA ASP A 210 -24.13 4.88 14.06
C ASP A 210 -23.56 4.45 12.70
N ALA A 211 -22.78 3.38 12.69
CA ALA A 211 -22.08 2.87 11.52
C ALA A 211 -21.99 1.34 11.56
N PRO A 212 -23.11 0.61 11.41
CA PRO A 212 -23.18 -0.84 11.64
C PRO A 212 -22.29 -1.68 10.71
N GLY A 213 -21.92 -1.15 9.54
CA GLY A 213 -20.97 -1.77 8.61
C GLY A 213 -19.50 -1.43 8.87
N SER A 214 -19.18 -0.68 9.92
CA SER A 214 -17.81 -0.27 10.24
C SER A 214 -17.01 -1.40 10.92
N ILE A 215 -15.68 -1.35 10.83
CA ILE A 215 -14.79 -2.37 11.42
C ILE A 215 -15.06 -2.52 12.92
N ARG A 216 -15.21 -1.41 13.65
CA ARG A 216 -15.46 -1.42 15.10
C ARG A 216 -16.83 -1.97 15.46
N ALA A 217 -17.83 -1.78 14.60
CA ALA A 217 -19.15 -2.36 14.80
C ALA A 217 -19.14 -3.89 14.63
N LEU A 218 -18.44 -4.36 13.60
CA LEU A 218 -18.41 -5.77 13.20
C LEU A 218 -17.49 -6.64 14.07
N PHE A 219 -16.33 -6.11 14.46
CA PHE A 219 -15.27 -6.89 15.11
C PHE A 219 -14.89 -6.39 16.51
N GLY A 220 -15.36 -5.20 16.90
CA GLY A 220 -15.06 -4.60 18.19
C GLY A 220 -16.02 -5.04 19.30
N THR A 221 -15.48 -5.19 20.51
CA THR A 221 -16.22 -5.56 21.72
C THR A 221 -16.61 -4.33 22.54
N ASP A 222 -15.63 -3.49 22.88
CA ASP A 222 -15.79 -2.34 23.78
C ASP A 222 -15.00 -1.11 23.29
N GLY A 223 -14.65 -0.16 24.16
CA GLY A 223 -13.89 1.04 23.80
C GLY A 223 -12.38 0.84 23.66
N ILE A 224 -11.81 -0.17 24.33
CA ILE A 224 -10.39 -0.52 24.31
C ILE A 224 -10.15 -1.64 23.28
N ARG A 225 -10.95 -2.71 23.38
CA ARG A 225 -11.03 -3.85 22.46
C ARG A 225 -11.98 -3.51 21.32
N ASN A 226 -11.53 -2.61 20.46
CA ASN A 226 -12.30 -2.12 19.32
C ASN A 226 -11.72 -2.57 17.98
N ALA A 227 -11.04 -3.72 17.94
CA ALA A 227 -10.48 -4.36 16.74
C ALA A 227 -9.36 -3.61 15.99
N ALA A 228 -9.43 -2.29 15.83
CA ALA A 228 -8.50 -1.55 14.98
C ALA A 228 -8.28 -0.08 15.41
N HIS A 229 -7.07 0.40 15.10
CA HIS A 229 -6.62 1.77 15.30
C HIS A 229 -6.29 2.46 13.97
N GLY A 230 -6.47 3.77 13.95
CA GLY A 230 -6.11 4.64 12.84
C GLY A 230 -5.67 5.99 13.38
N SER A 231 -4.66 6.57 12.73
CA SER A 231 -4.07 7.84 13.14
C SER A 231 -5.08 9.00 13.03
N ASP A 232 -5.01 9.96 13.94
CA ASP A 232 -5.95 11.09 13.99
C ASP A 232 -5.56 12.28 13.11
N SER A 233 -4.30 12.36 12.69
CA SER A 233 -3.74 13.46 11.90
C SER A 233 -2.53 13.00 11.08
N PHE A 234 -2.12 13.79 10.09
CA PHE A 234 -0.89 13.54 9.32
C PHE A 234 0.35 13.42 10.21
N ALA A 235 0.45 14.29 11.22
CA ALA A 235 1.58 14.28 12.14
C ALA A 235 1.59 13.01 12.97
N SER A 236 0.42 12.55 13.45
CA SER A 236 0.31 11.27 14.17
C SER A 236 0.63 10.10 13.23
N ALA A 237 0.07 10.08 12.02
CA ALA A 237 0.33 9.05 11.01
C ALA A 237 1.83 8.91 10.70
N ALA A 238 2.54 10.03 10.48
CA ALA A 238 3.97 10.00 10.22
C ALA A 238 4.78 9.42 11.39
N ARG A 239 4.50 9.86 12.62
CA ARG A 239 5.18 9.34 13.84
C ARG A 239 4.89 7.86 14.05
N GLU A 240 3.63 7.48 13.95
CA GLU A 240 3.15 6.11 14.14
C GLU A 240 3.73 5.17 13.07
N MET A 241 3.75 5.58 11.80
CA MET A 241 4.36 4.80 10.72
C MET A 241 5.87 4.65 10.91
N GLU A 242 6.59 5.69 11.33
CA GLU A 242 8.04 5.60 11.58
C GLU A 242 8.36 4.61 12.72
N LEU A 243 7.49 4.47 13.72
CA LEU A 243 7.62 3.46 14.78
C LEU A 243 7.57 2.04 14.20
N PHE A 244 6.59 1.73 13.34
CA PHE A 244 6.40 0.37 12.80
C PHE A 244 7.27 0.06 11.58
N PHE A 245 7.57 1.06 10.76
CA PHE A 245 8.27 0.94 9.49
C PHE A 245 9.41 1.98 9.37
N PRO A 246 10.48 1.86 10.21
CA PRO A 246 11.52 2.86 10.27
C PRO A 246 12.20 3.08 8.92
N SER A 247 12.35 4.34 8.53
CA SER A 247 12.93 4.73 7.24
C SER A 247 14.46 4.57 7.21
N SER A 248 15.09 4.61 8.38
CA SER A 248 16.53 4.86 8.56
C SER A 248 17.34 3.62 8.96
N GLY A 249 16.81 2.41 8.72
CA GLY A 249 17.44 1.16 9.17
C GLY A 249 17.34 0.92 10.68
N GLY A 250 16.47 1.65 11.37
CA GLY A 250 16.15 1.38 12.78
C GLY A 250 15.38 0.06 12.95
N CYS A 251 15.52 -0.56 14.12
CA CYS A 251 14.72 -1.72 14.49
C CYS A 251 13.35 -1.25 14.98
N GLY A 252 12.30 -1.48 14.20
CA GLY A 252 10.92 -1.37 14.69
C GLY A 252 10.58 -2.51 15.68
N PRO A 253 9.34 -2.60 16.16
CA PRO A 253 8.91 -3.65 17.07
C PRO A 253 9.26 -5.05 16.57
N ALA A 254 9.51 -5.96 17.51
CA ALA A 254 9.92 -7.33 17.18
C ALA A 254 8.85 -8.04 16.33
N ASN A 255 9.30 -8.74 15.28
CA ASN A 255 8.41 -9.63 14.55
C ASN A 255 7.97 -10.80 15.44
N THR A 256 6.91 -11.50 15.02
CA THR A 256 6.31 -12.59 15.79
C THR A 256 6.72 -13.99 15.34
N ALA A 257 7.69 -14.08 14.42
CA ALA A 257 8.12 -15.34 13.85
C ALA A 257 8.77 -16.22 14.93
N LYS A 258 8.31 -17.47 15.04
CA LYS A 258 8.74 -18.43 16.06
C LYS A 258 9.82 -19.39 15.54
N PHE A 259 9.96 -19.54 14.22
CA PHE A 259 10.93 -20.41 13.54
C PHE A 259 10.98 -21.86 14.04
N THR A 260 9.88 -22.34 14.62
CA THR A 260 9.78 -23.66 15.25
C THR A 260 8.50 -24.34 14.81
N ASN A 261 8.62 -25.59 14.33
CA ASN A 261 7.51 -26.39 13.80
C ASN A 261 6.57 -25.57 12.91
N CYS A 262 7.16 -24.90 11.91
CA CYS A 262 6.47 -23.99 11.01
C CYS A 262 6.83 -24.27 9.55
N THR A 263 6.07 -23.67 8.63
CA THR A 263 6.41 -23.58 7.21
C THR A 263 6.24 -22.15 6.71
N CYS A 264 6.91 -21.81 5.61
CA CYS A 264 6.83 -20.49 4.99
C CYS A 264 5.89 -20.56 3.77
N CYS A 265 4.89 -19.68 3.75
CA CYS A 265 4.03 -19.44 2.60
C CYS A 265 4.37 -18.08 1.99
N ILE A 266 4.57 -18.04 0.67
CA ILE A 266 4.74 -16.78 -0.07
C ILE A 266 3.48 -16.52 -0.89
N ILE A 267 2.78 -15.43 -0.58
CA ILE A 267 1.74 -14.88 -1.44
C ILE A 267 2.43 -14.00 -2.48
N LYS A 268 2.32 -14.42 -3.73
CA LYS A 268 3.03 -13.82 -4.87
C LYS A 268 2.44 -12.46 -5.28
N PRO A 269 3.23 -11.60 -5.97
CA PRO A 269 2.78 -10.27 -6.37
C PRO A 269 1.48 -10.22 -7.16
N HIS A 270 1.20 -11.14 -8.10
CA HIS A 270 -0.08 -11.15 -8.82
C HIS A 270 -1.29 -11.28 -7.86
N ALA A 271 -1.20 -12.13 -6.83
CA ALA A 271 -2.28 -12.31 -5.87
C ALA A 271 -2.45 -11.08 -4.98
N ILE A 272 -1.36 -10.37 -4.67
CA ILE A 272 -1.41 -9.10 -3.93
C ILE A 272 -2.04 -8.00 -4.78
N SER A 273 -1.64 -7.86 -6.06
CA SER A 273 -2.16 -6.83 -6.96
C SER A 273 -3.63 -7.06 -7.35
N GLU A 274 -4.09 -8.32 -7.36
CA GLU A 274 -5.51 -8.68 -7.49
C GLU A 274 -6.31 -8.50 -6.18
N GLY A 275 -5.67 -8.08 -5.10
CA GLY A 275 -6.32 -7.83 -3.81
C GLY A 275 -6.78 -9.11 -3.09
N LEU A 276 -6.19 -10.27 -3.38
CA LEU A 276 -6.60 -11.58 -2.84
C LEU A 276 -6.03 -11.88 -1.45
N LEU A 277 -5.17 -11.01 -0.90
CA LEU A 277 -4.53 -11.23 0.39
C LEU A 277 -5.54 -11.57 1.50
N GLY A 278 -6.63 -10.81 1.62
CA GLY A 278 -7.63 -11.03 2.66
C GLY A 278 -8.31 -12.40 2.53
N LYS A 279 -8.74 -12.76 1.31
CA LYS A 279 -9.31 -14.09 1.01
C LYS A 279 -8.36 -15.24 1.32
N ILE A 280 -7.08 -15.10 0.99
CA ILE A 280 -6.07 -16.13 1.27
C ILE A 280 -5.92 -16.32 2.79
N LEU A 281 -5.84 -15.24 3.57
CA LEU A 281 -5.76 -15.32 5.03
C LEU A 281 -7.00 -15.99 5.65
N ILE A 282 -8.19 -15.70 5.11
CA ILE A 282 -9.44 -16.36 5.51
C ILE A 282 -9.36 -17.86 5.23
N ALA A 283 -8.94 -18.26 4.02
CA ALA A 283 -8.84 -19.67 3.65
C ALA A 283 -7.84 -20.45 4.52
N ILE A 284 -6.68 -19.86 4.82
CA ILE A 284 -5.67 -20.45 5.71
C ILE A 284 -6.25 -20.67 7.11
N ARG A 285 -6.91 -19.66 7.68
CA ARG A 285 -7.55 -19.76 9.00
C ARG A 285 -8.67 -20.80 9.01
N ASP A 286 -9.53 -20.81 8.00
CA ASP A 286 -10.69 -21.71 7.91
C ASP A 286 -10.26 -23.18 7.72
N ALA A 287 -9.06 -23.40 7.18
CA ALA A 287 -8.38 -24.69 7.17
C ALA A 287 -7.63 -25.02 8.49
N CYS A 288 -7.88 -24.25 9.56
CA CYS A 288 -7.35 -24.40 10.91
C CYS A 288 -5.84 -24.19 11.08
N PHE A 289 -5.18 -23.52 10.13
CA PHE A 289 -3.77 -23.16 10.26
C PHE A 289 -3.58 -21.90 11.12
N GLU A 290 -2.59 -21.91 12.02
CA GLU A 290 -2.19 -20.72 12.78
C GLU A 290 -1.21 -19.89 11.96
N ILE A 291 -1.51 -18.59 11.82
CA ILE A 291 -0.58 -17.61 11.27
C ILE A 291 0.19 -16.99 12.44
N SER A 292 1.44 -17.41 12.63
CA SER A 292 2.28 -16.91 13.72
C SER A 292 3.05 -15.65 13.36
N ALA A 293 3.32 -15.41 12.06
CA ALA A 293 3.92 -14.17 11.58
C ALA A 293 3.52 -13.89 10.13
N ILE A 294 3.51 -12.61 9.77
CA ILE A 294 3.23 -12.15 8.41
C ILE A 294 3.99 -10.85 8.14
N GLN A 295 4.60 -10.72 6.97
CA GLN A 295 5.29 -9.50 6.55
C GLN A 295 5.28 -9.34 5.03
N MET A 296 5.11 -8.10 4.58
CA MET A 296 5.21 -7.71 3.17
C MET A 296 6.65 -7.31 2.82
N PHE A 297 7.10 -7.73 1.65
CA PHE A 297 8.44 -7.48 1.13
C PHE A 297 8.40 -7.00 -0.32
N ASN A 298 9.37 -6.16 -0.66
CA ASN A 298 9.76 -5.88 -2.04
C ASN A 298 11.18 -6.41 -2.19
N MET A 299 11.33 -7.56 -2.83
CA MET A 299 12.62 -8.24 -2.95
C MET A 299 13.31 -7.78 -4.24
N ASP A 300 14.61 -7.47 -4.15
CA ASP A 300 15.42 -7.30 -5.35
C ASP A 300 15.78 -8.66 -5.95
N ARG A 301 16.23 -8.64 -7.21
CA ARG A 301 16.53 -9.86 -7.96
C ARG A 301 17.56 -10.75 -7.27
N VAL A 302 18.56 -10.16 -6.61
CA VAL A 302 19.63 -10.92 -5.94
C VAL A 302 19.06 -11.73 -4.79
N ASN A 303 18.24 -11.10 -3.94
CA ASN A 303 17.57 -11.77 -2.83
C ASN A 303 16.58 -12.84 -3.31
N VAL A 304 15.89 -12.61 -4.44
CA VAL A 304 14.97 -13.61 -5.01
C VAL A 304 15.73 -14.81 -5.57
N GLU A 305 16.84 -14.59 -6.28
CA GLU A 305 17.67 -15.66 -6.83
C GLU A 305 18.32 -16.51 -5.72
N GLU A 306 18.73 -15.89 -4.62
CA GLU A 306 19.19 -16.58 -3.41
C GLU A 306 18.06 -17.39 -2.76
N PHE A 307 16.88 -16.79 -2.56
CA PHE A 307 15.72 -17.47 -1.98
C PHE A 307 15.28 -18.70 -2.79
N TYR A 308 15.38 -18.63 -4.12
CA TYR A 308 15.02 -19.73 -5.02
C TYR A 308 16.20 -20.57 -5.49
N GLU A 309 17.41 -20.42 -4.93
CA GLU A 309 18.62 -21.09 -5.42
C GLU A 309 18.44 -22.61 -5.56
N VAL A 310 17.73 -23.23 -4.62
CA VAL A 310 17.45 -24.67 -4.61
C VAL A 310 16.66 -25.19 -5.81
N TYR A 311 15.97 -24.30 -6.54
CA TYR A 311 15.19 -24.63 -7.73
C TYR A 311 15.97 -24.42 -9.04
N LYS A 312 17.13 -23.76 -8.97
CA LYS A 312 17.94 -23.40 -10.14
C LYS A 312 18.44 -24.63 -10.85
N GLY A 313 18.04 -24.81 -12.11
CA GLY A 313 18.37 -25.99 -12.92
C GLY A 313 17.59 -27.26 -12.56
N VAL A 314 16.68 -27.20 -11.58
CA VAL A 314 15.80 -28.31 -11.19
C VAL A 314 14.42 -28.17 -11.84
N VAL A 315 13.87 -26.95 -11.83
CA VAL A 315 12.56 -26.66 -12.44
C VAL A 315 12.73 -25.77 -13.67
N PRO A 316 12.05 -26.05 -14.79
CA PRO A 316 12.16 -25.25 -16.01
C PRO A 316 11.62 -23.82 -15.82
N GLU A 317 10.67 -23.62 -14.90
CA GLU A 317 10.01 -22.33 -14.62
C GLU A 317 10.85 -21.40 -13.74
N TYR A 318 12.08 -21.75 -13.35
CA TYR A 318 12.89 -20.99 -12.40
C TYR A 318 12.99 -19.50 -12.76
N ASN A 319 13.26 -19.18 -14.04
CA ASN A 319 13.38 -17.78 -14.48
C ASN A 319 12.05 -17.01 -14.37
N GLU A 320 10.92 -17.69 -14.62
CA GLU A 320 9.58 -17.11 -14.50
C GLU A 320 9.23 -16.89 -13.01
N MET A 321 9.58 -17.84 -12.13
CA MET A 321 9.42 -17.68 -10.68
C MET A 321 10.16 -16.46 -10.14
N VAL A 322 11.42 -16.27 -10.57
CA VAL A 322 12.23 -15.11 -10.19
C VAL A 322 11.60 -13.82 -10.72
N THR A 323 11.16 -13.82 -11.98
CA THR A 323 10.53 -12.66 -12.61
C THR A 323 9.23 -12.27 -11.92
N GLU A 324 8.39 -13.26 -11.58
CA GLU A 324 7.12 -13.04 -10.89
C GLU A 324 7.33 -12.41 -9.51
N ILE A 325 8.24 -12.90 -8.67
CA ILE A 325 8.48 -12.30 -7.36
C ILE A 325 9.09 -10.89 -7.48
N CYS A 326 9.91 -10.64 -8.49
CA CYS A 326 10.48 -9.30 -8.73
C CYS A 326 9.46 -8.28 -9.26
N SER A 327 8.27 -8.73 -9.72
CA SER A 327 7.29 -7.85 -10.37
C SER A 327 6.63 -6.85 -9.41
N GLY A 328 6.59 -7.14 -8.11
CA GLY A 328 5.92 -6.31 -7.13
C GLY A 328 6.13 -6.76 -5.68
N SER A 329 5.23 -6.31 -4.79
CA SER A 329 5.27 -6.69 -3.38
C SER A 329 4.74 -8.11 -3.19
N CYS A 330 5.47 -8.94 -2.44
CA CYS A 330 5.01 -10.25 -1.99
C CYS A 330 4.76 -10.23 -0.47
N VAL A 331 4.03 -11.20 0.04
CA VAL A 331 3.81 -11.37 1.49
C VAL A 331 4.29 -12.75 1.92
N ALA A 332 5.20 -12.77 2.88
CA ALA A 332 5.65 -14.02 3.51
C ALA A 332 4.87 -14.25 4.82
N ILE A 333 4.44 -15.48 5.03
CA ILE A 333 3.65 -15.91 6.19
C ILE A 333 4.32 -17.11 6.83
N GLU A 334 4.52 -17.04 8.14
CA GLU A 334 4.87 -18.21 8.95
C GLU A 334 3.58 -18.92 9.38
N ILE A 335 3.47 -20.19 8.99
CA ILE A 335 2.34 -21.06 9.29
C ILE A 335 2.75 -22.12 10.30
N GLN A 336 1.98 -22.27 11.37
CA GLN A 336 2.16 -23.32 12.38
C GLN A 336 1.00 -24.31 12.38
N GLN A 337 1.34 -25.60 12.49
CA GLN A 337 0.40 -26.72 12.64
C GLN A 337 1.18 -27.98 13.07
N THR A 338 0.48 -29.09 13.33
CA THR A 338 1.11 -30.42 13.37
C THR A 338 1.62 -30.81 11.97
N ASN A 339 2.92 -31.05 11.85
CA ASN A 339 3.59 -31.38 10.58
C ASN A 339 3.25 -30.38 9.44
N PRO A 340 3.57 -29.09 9.63
CA PRO A 340 3.05 -28.00 8.81
C PRO A 340 3.50 -28.13 7.34
N THR A 341 4.72 -28.60 7.10
CA THR A 341 5.23 -28.76 5.73
C THR A 341 4.40 -29.73 4.89
N LYS A 342 3.93 -30.83 5.49
CA LYS A 342 3.10 -31.81 4.77
C LYS A 342 1.67 -31.31 4.62
N THR A 343 1.03 -30.94 5.73
CA THR A 343 -0.39 -30.57 5.78
C THR A 343 -0.67 -29.30 4.97
N PHE A 344 0.21 -28.30 5.07
CA PHE A 344 0.05 -27.06 4.31
C PHE A 344 0.30 -27.26 2.82
N ARG A 345 1.23 -28.14 2.42
CA ARG A 345 1.43 -28.50 1.02
C ARG A 345 0.21 -29.22 0.43
N GLU A 346 -0.39 -30.13 1.19
CA GLU A 346 -1.64 -30.80 0.79
C GLU A 346 -2.79 -29.80 0.62
N PHE A 347 -2.89 -28.81 1.52
CA PHE A 347 -3.84 -27.70 1.43
C PHE A 347 -3.63 -26.81 0.19
N CYS A 348 -2.38 -26.43 -0.11
CA CYS A 348 -2.06 -25.62 -1.29
C CYS A 348 -2.31 -26.34 -2.62
N GLY A 349 -2.27 -27.67 -2.62
CA GLY A 349 -2.35 -28.47 -3.84
C GLY A 349 -1.03 -28.53 -4.63
N PRO A 350 -1.06 -29.06 -5.87
CA PRO A 350 0.10 -29.22 -6.73
C PRO A 350 0.61 -27.87 -7.23
N ALA A 351 1.86 -27.85 -7.66
CA ALA A 351 2.52 -26.65 -8.15
C ALA A 351 1.95 -26.12 -9.48
N ASP A 352 1.36 -27.00 -10.30
CA ASP A 352 0.72 -26.64 -11.56
C ASP A 352 -0.80 -26.40 -11.34
N PRO A 353 -1.30 -25.16 -11.56
CA PRO A 353 -2.73 -24.86 -11.44
C PRO A 353 -3.61 -25.65 -12.42
N VAL A 354 -3.08 -26.04 -13.59
CA VAL A 354 -3.85 -26.69 -14.66
C VAL A 354 -4.18 -28.15 -14.32
N GLN A 355 -3.31 -28.85 -13.58
CA GLN A 355 -3.58 -30.22 -13.13
C GLN A 355 -4.76 -30.31 -12.14
N TYR A 356 -5.14 -29.21 -11.48
CA TYR A 356 -6.27 -29.19 -10.55
C TYR A 356 -7.64 -29.09 -11.25
N PHE A 357 -7.69 -28.47 -12.44
CA PHE A 357 -8.94 -28.31 -13.18
C PHE A 357 -9.52 -29.64 -13.69
N PHE A 358 -8.66 -30.62 -13.99
CA PHE A 358 -9.10 -31.95 -14.43
C PHE A 358 -9.62 -32.83 -13.28
N LYS A 359 -9.21 -32.59 -12.03
CA LYS A 359 -9.66 -33.42 -10.89
C LYS A 359 -11.01 -33.00 -10.30
N ILE A 360 -11.47 -31.78 -10.59
CA ILE A 360 -12.76 -31.25 -10.10
C ILE A 360 -13.92 -31.63 -11.03
N LEU A 361 -13.65 -32.02 -12.28
CA LEU A 361 -14.67 -32.44 -13.24
C LEU A 361 -14.94 -33.96 -13.26
N ASP A 362 -14.14 -34.74 -12.52
CA ASP A 362 -14.22 -36.21 -12.45
C ASP A 362 -14.75 -36.75 -11.09
N ASN A 363 -15.34 -35.90 -10.24
CA ASN A 363 -16.03 -36.31 -9.00
C ASN A 363 -17.47 -35.82 -8.93
#